data_AF-P31082-F1
#
_entry.id   AF-P31082-F1
#
_cell.length_a   1.000
_cell.length_b   1.000
_cell.length_c   1.000
_cell.angle_alpha   90.00
_cell.angle_beta   90.00
_cell.angle_gamma   90.00
#
_symmetry.space_group_name_H-M   'P 1'
#
loop_
_entity.id
_entity.type
_entity.pdbx_description
1 polymer ?
#
loop_
_entity_poly.entity_id
_entity_poly.type
_entity_poly.pdbx_seq_one_letter_code
_entity_poly.pdbx_strand_id
1 'polypeptide(L)' 'QKVVGIDLGTTNSAVAAMEGGKPTIVTNAEGQRT' A
#
# COMPACT_ATOMS: atom_id res chain seq x y z
N GLN A 1 6.41 15.83 3.01
CA GLN A 1 6.16 14.59 3.78
C GLN A 1 4.99 13.88 3.13
N LYS A 2 5.12 12.60 2.75
CA LYS A 2 4.02 11.79 2.22
C LYS A 2 3.62 10.79 3.30
N VAL A 3 2.33 10.67 3.58
CA VAL A 3 1.81 9.67 4.52
C VAL A 3 1.53 8.39 3.74
N VAL A 4 2.02 7.27 4.27
CA VAL A 4 1.72 5.93 3.76
C VAL A 4 1.06 5.11 4.87
N GLY A 5 0.08 4.31 4.50
CA GLY A 5 -0.47 3.26 5.36
C GLY A 5 0.28 1.96 5.10
N ILE A 6 0.62 1.24 6.16
CA ILE A 6 1.27 -0.07 6.07
C ILE A 6 0.41 -1.04 6.87
N ASP A 7 -0.03 -2.12 6.22
CA ASP A 7 -0.69 -3.25 6.86
C ASP A 7 0.29 -4.43 6.90
N LEU A 8 0.60 -4.91 8.10
CA LEU A 8 1.60 -5.95 8.33
C LEU A 8 0.91 -7.25 8.76
N GLY A 9 1.04 -8.29 7.94
CA GLY A 9 0.71 -9.66 8.29
C GLY A 9 1.97 -10.52 8.39
N THR A 10 1.79 -11.76 8.85
CA THR A 10 2.88 -12.76 8.89
C THR A 10 3.20 -13.35 7.51
N THR A 11 2.22 -13.36 6.60
CA THR A 11 2.34 -13.91 5.24
C THR A 11 2.39 -12.83 4.15
N ASN A 12 1.67 -11.73 4.36
CA ASN A 12 1.49 -10.66 3.36
C ASN A 12 1.62 -9.29 4.05
N SER A 13 2.04 -8.27 3.31
CA SER A 13 2.13 -6.88 3.77
C SER A 13 1.71 -5.91 2.66
N ALA A 14 0.68 -5.10 2.90
CA ALA A 14 0.19 -4.14 1.91
C ALA A 14 0.61 -2.70 2.25
N VAL A 15 0.86 -1.89 1.22
CA VAL A 15 1.19 -0.47 1.35
C VAL A 15 0.16 0.37 0.61
N ALA A 16 -0.31 1.46 1.23
CA ALA A 16 -1.20 2.44 0.62
C ALA A 16 -0.56 3.83 0.62
N ALA A 17 -0.73 4.57 -0.46
CA ALA A 17 -0.37 5.97 -0.56
C ALA A 17 -1.64 6.83 -0.67
N MET A 18 -1.59 8.07 -0.16
CA MET A 18 -2.68 9.02 -0.34
C MET A 18 -2.59 9.68 -1.72
N GLU A 19 -3.53 9.37 -2.61
CA GLU A 19 -3.67 9.99 -3.94
C GLU A 19 -5.04 10.66 -4.07
N GLY A 20 -5.08 11.95 -4.44
CA GLY A 20 -6.34 12.69 -4.58
C GLY A 20 -7.20 12.74 -3.30
N GLY A 21 -6.56 12.64 -2.13
CA GLY A 21 -7.25 12.58 -0.83
C GLY A 21 -7.83 11.20 -0.49
N LYS A 22 -7.59 10.17 -1.30
CA LYS A 22 -8.05 8.80 -1.07
C LYS A 22 -6.85 7.86 -0.89
N PRO A 23 -6.94 6.86 0.00
CA PRO A 23 -5.91 5.83 0.09
C PRO A 23 -5.99 4.92 -1.14
N THR A 24 -4.86 4.74 -1.82
CA THR A 24 -4.69 3.86 -2.98
C THR A 24 -3.61 2.83 -2.66
N ILE A 25 -3.93 1.54 -2.83
CA ILE A 25 -2.96 0.45 -2.64
C ILE A 25 -1.88 0.53 -3.71
N VAL A 26 -0.63 0.50 -3.27
CA VAL A 26 0.54 0.43 -4.12
C VAL A 26 0.71 -1.01 -4.59
N THR A 27 0.67 -1.21 -5.91
CA THR A 27 0.95 -2.51 -6.51
C THR A 27 2.46 -2.78 -6.45
N ASN A 28 2.88 -4.00 -6.09
CA ASN A 28 4.28 -4.41 -6.18
C ASN A 28 4.74 -4.58 -7.65
N ALA A 29 6.02 -4.89 -7.85
CA ALA A 29 6.59 -5.05 -9.19
C ALA A 29 5.95 -6.22 -9.97
N GLU A 30 5.42 -7.21 -9.26
CA GLU A 30 4.75 -8.40 -9.79
C GLU A 30 3.27 -8.15 -10.12
N GLY A 31 2.75 -6.95 -9.89
CA GLY A 31 1.33 -6.63 -10.14
C GLY A 31 0.39 -7.03 -9.01
N GLN A 32 0.91 -7.49 -7.87
CA GLN A 32 0.14 -7.96 -6.71
C GLN A 32 -0.07 -6.84 -5.68
N ARG A 33 -1.10 -7.02 -4.84
CA ARG A 33 -1.54 -6.11 -3.77
C ARG A 33 -1.45 -6.75 -2.39
N THR A 34 -0.46 -7.63 -2.22
CA THR A 34 -0.25 -8.47 -1.05
C THR A 34 0.97 -8.02 -0.29
#